data_AF-A0A3R7XFX2-F1
#
_entry.id   AF-A0A3R7XFX2-F1
#
_cell.length_a   1.000
_cell.length_b   1.000
_cell.length_c   1.000
_cell.angle_alpha   90.00
_cell.angle_beta   90.00
_cell.angle_gamma   90.00
#
_symmetry.space_group_name_H-M   'P 1'
#
loop_
_entity.id
_entity.type
_entity.pdbx_description
1 polymer ?
#
loop_
_entity_poly.entity_id
_entity_poly.type
_entity_poly.pdbx_seq_one_letter_code
_entity_poly.pdbx_strand_id
1 'polypeptide(L)' 'MAYRWKNRLEVDEAVVVVMNSLEKGPDLSPWLVRTIQAAINESGPDLGKYFLEQLKDHAPGALRWFEVEE' A
#
# COMPACT_ATOMS: atom_id res chain seq x y z
N MET A 1 -11.25 -11.21 8.21
CA MET A 1 -11.05 -9.75 8.36
C MET A 1 -10.49 -9.28 7.03
N ALA A 2 -11.35 -9.10 6.02
CA ALA A 2 -10.91 -8.70 4.70
C ALA A 2 -10.60 -7.20 4.76
N TYR A 3 -9.32 -6.83 4.66
CA TYR A 3 -8.90 -5.43 4.55
C TYR A 3 -9.20 -4.94 3.13
N ARG A 4 -10.48 -4.88 2.77
CA ARG A 4 -10.90 -4.39 1.46
C ARG A 4 -11.12 -2.89 1.54
N TRP A 5 -10.42 -2.13 0.71
CA TRP A 5 -10.66 -0.71 0.55
C TRP A 5 -12.02 -0.49 -0.11
N LYS A 6 -12.82 0.39 0.48
CA LYS A 6 -14.15 0.76 0.00
C LYS A 6 -14.15 2.03 -0.84
N ASN A 7 -13.16 2.89 -0.63
CA ASN A 7 -13.05 4.19 -1.26
C ASN A 7 -11.58 4.63 -1.33
N ARG A 8 -11.31 5.75 -2.03
CA ARG A 8 -9.97 6.30 -2.16
C ARG A 8 -9.39 6.81 -0.84
N LEU A 9 -10.24 7.28 0.08
CA LEU A 9 -9.80 7.77 1.40
C LEU A 9 -9.09 6.68 2.19
N GLU A 10 -9.63 5.45 2.22
CA GLU A 10 -8.99 4.31 2.89
C GLU A 10 -7.65 3.92 2.22
N VAL A 11 -7.51 4.18 0.92
CA VAL A 11 -6.25 4.01 0.19
C VAL A 11 -5.24 5.09 0.59
N ASP A 12 -5.67 6.34 0.66
CA ASP A 12 -4.82 7.47 1.07
C ASP A 12 -4.30 7.26 2.51
N GLU A 13 -5.15 6.80 3.44
CA GLU A 13 -4.74 6.43 4.80
C GLU A 13 -3.69 5.31 4.80
N ALA A 14 -3.85 4.30 3.95
CA ALA A 14 -2.90 3.22 3.81
C ALA A 14 -1.53 3.71 3.30
N VAL A 15 -1.52 4.63 2.34
CA VAL A 15 -0.28 5.27 1.85
C VAL A 15 0.40 6.05 2.97
N VAL A 16 -0.35 6.82 3.75
CA VAL A 16 0.18 7.55 4.92
C VAL A 16 0.77 6.60 5.96
N VAL A 17 0.17 5.43 6.21
CA VAL A 17 0.75 4.41 7.10
C VAL A 17 2.08 3.88 6.58
N VAL A 18 2.18 3.62 5.27
CA VAL A 18 3.42 3.18 4.64
C VAL A 18 4.51 4.25 4.75
N MET A 19 4.18 5.52 4.47
CA MET A 19 5.10 6.65 4.63
C MET A 19 5.60 6.77 6.07
N ASN A 20 4.70 6.80 7.05
CA ASN A 20 5.06 6.87 8.47
C ASN A 20 5.93 5.69 8.93
N SER A 21 5.75 4.51 8.32
CA SER A 21 6.56 3.34 8.63
C SER A 21 7.98 3.47 8.09
N LEU A 22 8.14 4.03 6.89
CA LEU A 22 9.45 4.31 6.28
C LEU A 22 10.20 5.44 6.99
N GLU A 23 9.50 6.41 7.55
CA GLU A 23 10.12 7.43 8.41
C GLU A 23 10.69 6.83 9.70
N LYS A 24 10.09 5.76 10.21
CA LYS A 24 10.54 5.08 11.44
C LYS A 24 11.68 4.09 11.21
N GLY A 25 11.92 3.67 9.97
CA GLY A 25 13.00 2.75 9.63
C GLY A 25 13.05 2.42 8.13
N PRO A 26 14.20 1.95 7.64
CA PRO A 26 14.41 1.72 6.21
C PRO A 26 13.55 0.59 5.61
N ASP A 27 12.94 -0.24 6.45
CA ASP A 27 12.20 -1.43 6.03
C ASP A 27 10.76 -1.43 6.54
N LEU A 28 9.84 -1.83 5.66
CA LEU A 28 8.45 -2.08 6.04
C LEU A 28 8.35 -3.40 6.81
N SER A 29 7.53 -3.41 7.86
CA SER A 29 7.28 -4.63 8.61
C SER A 29 6.63 -5.69 7.71
N PRO A 30 7.07 -6.97 7.76
CA PRO A 30 6.51 -8.04 6.93
C PRO A 30 4.99 -8.22 7.07
N TRP A 31 4.46 -7.95 8.26
CA TRP A 31 3.02 -7.95 8.51
C TRP A 31 2.29 -6.83 7.75
N LEU A 32 2.85 -5.61 7.72
CA LEU A 32 2.26 -4.48 7.01
C LEU A 32 2.21 -4.75 5.51
N VAL A 33 3.31 -5.27 4.96
CA VAL A 33 3.38 -5.62 3.53
C VAL A 33 2.29 -6.63 3.18
N ARG A 34 2.16 -7.71 3.95
CA ARG A 34 1.12 -8.73 3.73
C ARG A 34 -0.30 -8.18 3.84
N THR A 35 -0.56 -7.33 4.83
CA THR A 35 -1.88 -6.72 5.01
C THR A 35 -2.26 -5.81 3.85
N ILE A 36 -1.34 -4.96 3.39
CA ILE A 36 -1.57 -4.08 2.24
C ILE A 36 -1.66 -4.88 0.94
N GLN A 37 -0.84 -5.91 0.74
CA GLN A 37 -0.93 -6.77 -0.44
C GLN A 37 -2.29 -7.50 -0.50
N ALA A 38 -2.75 -8.01 0.64
CA ALA A 38 -4.09 -8.59 0.74
C ALA A 38 -5.17 -7.53 0.43
N ALA A 39 -4.98 -6.29 0.90
CA ALA A 39 -5.89 -5.20 0.59
C ALA A 39 -5.91 -4.87 -0.90
N ILE A 40 -4.76 -4.79 -1.57
CA ILE A 40 -4.67 -4.56 -3.02
C ILE A 40 -5.42 -5.66 -3.78
N ASN A 41 -5.22 -6.93 -3.40
CA ASN A 41 -5.81 -8.09 -4.08
C ASN A 41 -7.33 -8.24 -3.84
N GLU A 42 -7.79 -7.93 -2.63
CA GLU A 42 -9.21 -8.01 -2.24
C GLU A 42 -9.99 -6.76 -2.65
N SER A 43 -9.29 -5.63 -2.82
CA SER A 43 -9.87 -4.39 -3.34
C SER A 43 -10.05 -4.47 -4.84
N GLY A 44 -10.98 -3.67 -5.36
CA GLY A 44 -11.16 -3.57 -6.80
C GLY A 44 -9.87 -3.11 -7.49
N PRO A 45 -9.62 -3.53 -8.75
CA PRO A 45 -8.38 -3.22 -9.46
C PRO A 45 -8.10 -1.71 -9.58
N ASP A 46 -9.15 -0.88 -9.58
CA ASP A 46 -9.01 0.58 -9.61
C ASP A 46 -8.37 1.14 -8.33
N LEU A 47 -8.70 0.58 -7.17
CA LEU A 47 -8.15 1.02 -5.88
C LEU A 47 -6.72 0.53 -5.68
N GLY A 48 -6.42 -0.71 -6.13
CA GLY A 48 -5.05 -1.23 -6.17
C GLY A 48 -4.13 -0.37 -7.03
N LYS A 49 -4.58 0.03 -8.23
CA LYS A 49 -3.84 0.95 -9.09
C LYS A 49 -3.66 2.32 -8.44
N TYR A 50 -4.73 2.90 -7.90
CA TYR A 50 -4.66 4.18 -7.22
C TYR A 50 -3.66 4.17 -6.05
N PHE A 51 -3.59 3.07 -5.29
CA PHE A 51 -2.60 2.89 -4.23
C PHE A 51 -1.16 2.96 -4.77
N LEU A 52 -0.87 2.21 -5.85
CA LEU A 52 0.46 2.20 -6.46
C LEU A 52 0.84 3.58 -7.04
N GLU A 53 -0.12 4.29 -7.65
CA GLU A 53 0.09 5.66 -8.13
C GLU A 53 0.43 6.62 -6.99
N GLN A 54 -0.37 6.64 -5.92
CA GLN A 54 -0.08 7.48 -4.75
C GLN A 54 1.25 7.10 -4.10
N LEU A 55 1.54 5.80 -3.99
CA LEU A 55 2.78 5.33 -3.40
C LEU A 55 4.00 5.75 -4.22
N LYS A 56 3.88 5.76 -5.56
CA LYS A 56 4.94 6.23 -6.46
C LYS A 56 5.25 7.71 -6.29
N ASP A 57 4.23 8.53 -6.10
CA ASP A 57 4.40 9.98 -5.94
C ASP A 57 4.96 10.35 -4.56
N HIS A 58 4.51 9.68 -3.49
CA HIS A 58 4.87 10.05 -2.12
C HIS A 58 6.03 9.24 -1.53
N ALA A 59 6.16 7.97 -1.88
CA ALA A 59 7.13 7.04 -1.30
C ALA A 59 7.64 6.03 -2.34
N PRO A 60 8.35 6.46 -3.39
CA PRO A 60 8.78 5.58 -4.49
C PRO A 60 9.68 4.42 -4.00
N GLY A 61 10.42 4.59 -2.91
CA GLY A 61 11.21 3.53 -2.30
C GLY A 61 10.40 2.38 -1.69
N ALA A 62 9.10 2.60 -1.45
CA ALA A 62 8.16 1.60 -0.95
C ALA A 62 7.65 0.66 -2.05
N LEU A 63 7.67 1.09 -3.31
CA LEU A 63 7.11 0.34 -4.44
C LEU A 63 7.70 -1.07 -4.57
N ARG A 64 9.00 -1.24 -4.30
CA ARG A 64 9.68 -2.55 -4.30
C ARG A 64 9.03 -3.62 -3.43
N TRP A 65 8.17 -3.24 -2.47
CA TRP A 65 7.48 -4.15 -1.57
C TRP A 65 6.10 -4.57 -2.09
N PHE A 66 5.54 -3.84 -3.06
CA PHE A 66 4.16 -3.98 -3.53
C PHE A 66 4.03 -4.13 -5.05
N GLU A 67 5.06 -3.79 -5.82
CA GLU A 67 5.16 -4.16 -7.23
C GLU A 67 5.15 -5.68 -7.33
N VAL A 68 4.06 -6.19 -7.90
CA VAL A 68 3.97 -7.57 -8.35
C VAL A 68 4.85 -7.63 -9.61
N GLU A 69 6.02 -8.28 -9.52
CA GLU A 69 6.67 -8.78 -10.74
C GLU A 69 5.64 -9.68 -11.43
N GLU A 70 5.14 -9.24 -12.60
CA GLU A 70 4.33 -10.07 -13.51
C GLU A 70 5.10 -11.33 -13.95
#